data_AF-A0A258BBN6-F1
#
_entry.id   AF-A0A258BBN6-F1
#
_cell.length_a   1.000
_cell.length_b   1.000
_cell.length_c   1.000
_cell.angle_alpha   90.00
_cell.angle_beta   90.00
_cell.angle_gamma   90.00
#
_symmetry.space_group_name_H-M   'P 1'
#
loop_
_entity.id
_entity.type
_entity.pdbx_description
1 polymer ?
#
loop_
_entity_poly.entity_id
_entity_poly.type
_entity_poly.pdbx_seq_one_letter_code
_entity_poly.pdbx_strand_id
1 'polypeptide(L)'
;DTEVCGCNGVTKGTVVEAICGGADNLDKVRGCTKASASCGSCTGIVEQLLKVTLGDAFKAQTGPKPMCKCTEHGHQHVRKAIVEQELKTIPDVMQAMKWTTPDGCSSCRPALNYYLLCAWPREYQDDPRSRFVNERNHANIQKDGTYSVVPRMWGGVTSAKELRAIADVCDKFEVPMVKVTGGQRLDLFGIKKADLPAVWADLNAAGMVSGHAYAKALRTVKTCVGSEWCRFGTQDSTGLGIKLEQDTWGSWMPHKFKMAVSGCPRNCAEATIKDFGVICVDSGYELHVGGNAGIHLRGTDLLCKVATEQEARDYSMAFVQLYREDAWYLERTAPWIERVGLEFVKTQLFDEETRHDLKARFLESAIDVPYQGARRVDTDLGAIAVFRTVDNEYYAVMDKCPHKGGPLSEGIVHGRHIACPLHNWSFSLQSGEAVGADAGKGCTPTVPLKIEGERILLGMR
;
A
#
# COMPACT_ATOMS: atom_id res chain seq x y z
N ASP A 1 -4.64 -10.86 41.62
CA ASP A 1 -4.10 -9.73 40.85
C ASP A 1 -4.70 -9.78 39.45
N THR A 2 -5.17 -8.66 38.89
CA THR A 2 -5.92 -8.63 37.61
C THR A 2 -4.97 -8.42 36.45
N GLU A 3 -5.11 -9.19 35.37
CA GLU A 3 -4.30 -8.98 34.16
C GLU A 3 -4.66 -7.66 33.47
N VAL A 4 -3.63 -6.87 33.14
CA VAL A 4 -3.75 -5.59 32.43
C VAL A 4 -3.27 -5.71 30.99
N CYS A 5 -2.24 -6.52 30.71
CA CYS A 5 -1.69 -6.71 29.37
C CYS A 5 -1.61 -8.19 28.99
N GLY A 6 -2.59 -8.68 28.22
CA GLY A 6 -2.60 -10.08 27.78
C GLY A 6 -1.48 -10.47 26.80
N CYS A 7 -0.92 -9.53 26.03
CA CYS A 7 0.20 -9.86 25.13
C CYS A 7 1.49 -10.23 25.87
N ASN A 8 1.69 -9.70 27.08
CA ASN A 8 2.91 -9.90 27.87
C ASN A 8 2.62 -10.51 29.25
N GLY A 9 1.38 -10.89 29.54
CA GLY A 9 0.96 -11.44 30.84
C GLY A 9 1.20 -10.48 32.02
N VAL A 10 1.09 -9.16 31.82
CA VAL A 10 1.39 -8.17 32.86
C VAL A 10 0.15 -7.87 33.68
N THR A 11 0.25 -7.95 35.00
CA THR A 11 -0.86 -7.66 35.93
C THR A 11 -0.87 -6.20 36.40
N LYS A 12 -1.97 -5.82 37.05
CA LYS A 12 -2.12 -4.53 37.72
C LYS A 12 -1.03 -4.34 38.77
N GLY A 13 -0.75 -5.35 39.61
CA GLY A 13 0.30 -5.31 40.61
C GLY A 13 1.66 -4.94 40.02
N THR A 14 2.08 -5.62 38.94
CA THR A 14 3.35 -5.33 38.26
C THR A 14 3.43 -3.90 37.73
N VAL A 15 2.35 -3.37 37.17
CA VAL A 15 2.32 -1.98 36.68
C VAL A 15 2.43 -0.99 37.85
N VAL A 16 1.67 -1.21 38.93
CA VAL A 16 1.69 -0.32 40.11
C VAL A 16 3.05 -0.36 40.80
N GLU A 17 3.66 -1.54 40.96
CA GLU A 17 5.01 -1.69 41.50
C GLU A 17 6.04 -0.92 40.67
N ALA A 18 5.95 -0.97 39.34
CA ALA A 18 6.84 -0.20 38.48
C ALA A 18 6.65 1.32 38.66
N ILE A 19 5.41 1.79 38.81
CA ILE A 19 5.10 3.20 39.04
C ILE A 19 5.65 3.64 40.41
N CYS A 20 5.42 2.87 41.47
CA CYS A 20 5.99 3.09 42.80
C CYS A 20 7.54 3.06 42.78
N GLY A 21 8.13 2.27 41.88
CA GLY A 21 9.57 2.22 41.61
C GLY A 21 10.11 3.37 40.75
N GLY A 22 9.30 4.37 40.40
CA GLY A 22 9.74 5.57 39.69
C GLY A 22 9.38 5.64 38.20
N ALA A 23 8.57 4.71 37.69
CA ALA A 23 8.01 4.79 36.35
C ALA A 23 6.86 5.81 36.28
N ASP A 24 7.21 7.10 36.24
CA ASP A 24 6.29 8.24 36.28
C ASP A 24 5.54 8.54 34.96
N ASN A 25 5.80 7.78 33.90
CA ASN A 25 5.15 7.95 32.61
C ASN A 25 5.04 6.64 31.83
N LEU A 26 4.22 6.65 30.78
CA LEU A 26 3.91 5.47 29.97
C LEU A 26 5.13 4.81 29.34
N ASP A 27 6.12 5.58 28.90
CA ASP A 27 7.34 5.05 28.29
C ASP A 27 8.23 4.35 29.32
N LYS A 28 8.32 4.86 30.54
CA LYS A 28 9.02 4.16 31.64
C LYS A 28 8.30 2.86 32.00
N VAL A 29 6.97 2.88 32.11
CA VAL A 29 6.18 1.67 32.39
C VAL A 29 6.40 0.61 31.29
N ARG A 30 6.39 1.01 30.01
CA ARG A 30 6.69 0.13 28.88
C ARG A 30 8.09 -0.48 28.98
N GLY A 31 9.09 0.33 29.34
CA GLY A 31 10.48 -0.12 29.50
C GLY A 31 10.65 -1.15 30.62
N CYS A 32 9.98 -0.96 31.75
CA CYS A 32 10.12 -1.83 32.91
C CYS A 32 9.26 -3.10 32.82
N THR A 33 8.04 -2.99 32.28
CA THR A 33 7.04 -4.08 32.37
C THR A 33 6.66 -4.70 31.04
N LYS A 34 6.96 -4.03 29.92
CA LYS A 34 6.44 -4.32 28.57
C LYS A 34 4.92 -4.14 28.41
N ALA A 35 4.17 -3.74 29.43
CA ALA A 35 2.78 -3.33 29.26
C ALA A 35 2.70 -2.16 28.26
N SER A 36 1.68 -2.16 27.38
CA SER A 36 1.52 -1.19 26.27
C SER A 36 2.61 -1.23 25.18
N ALA A 37 3.64 -2.09 25.28
CA ALA A 37 4.76 -2.12 24.33
C ALA A 37 4.54 -3.00 23.08
N SER A 38 3.50 -3.85 23.06
CA SER A 38 3.23 -4.80 21.96
C SER A 38 2.05 -4.37 21.08
N CYS A 39 0.82 -4.67 21.50
CA CYS A 39 -0.39 -4.33 20.74
C CYS A 39 -0.97 -2.96 21.10
N GLY A 40 -0.64 -2.43 22.28
CA GLY A 40 -1.12 -1.14 22.77
C GLY A 40 -2.57 -1.12 23.29
N SER A 41 -3.32 -2.22 23.27
CA SER A 41 -4.72 -2.26 23.74
C SER A 41 -4.90 -1.84 25.20
N CYS A 42 -3.90 -2.15 26.04
CA CYS A 42 -3.91 -1.80 27.46
C CYS A 42 -3.39 -0.39 27.77
N THR A 43 -3.10 0.44 26.75
CA THR A 43 -2.50 1.78 26.97
C THR A 43 -3.36 2.66 27.85
N GLY A 44 -4.66 2.77 27.55
CA GLY A 44 -5.57 3.58 28.36
C GLY A 44 -5.69 3.09 29.81
N ILE A 45 -5.63 1.78 30.03
CA ILE A 45 -5.64 1.19 31.38
C ILE A 45 -4.35 1.56 32.12
N VAL A 46 -3.20 1.46 31.46
CA VAL A 46 -1.90 1.86 32.06
C VAL A 46 -1.87 3.36 32.37
N GLU A 47 -2.41 4.20 31.50
CA GLU A 47 -2.53 5.65 31.75
C GLU A 47 -3.46 5.96 32.92
N GLN A 48 -4.57 5.23 33.06
CA GLN A 48 -5.43 5.33 34.24
C GLN A 48 -4.70 4.91 35.51
N LEU A 49 -3.92 3.84 35.47
CA LEU A 49 -3.10 3.41 36.61
C LEU A 49 -2.04 4.45 36.97
N LEU A 50 -1.34 5.03 35.98
CA LEU A 50 -0.43 6.16 36.20
C LEU A 50 -1.13 7.33 36.89
N LYS A 51 -2.31 7.72 36.38
CA LYS A 51 -3.09 8.83 36.94
C LYS A 51 -3.52 8.55 38.39
N VAL A 52 -4.01 7.35 38.68
CA VAL A 52 -4.49 6.98 40.02
C VAL A 52 -3.32 6.80 41.00
N THR A 53 -2.20 6.23 40.57
CA THR A 53 -1.05 5.94 41.45
C THR A 53 -0.19 7.18 41.71
N LEU A 54 -0.01 8.07 40.73
CA LEU A 54 0.80 9.28 40.90
C LEU A 54 0.01 10.50 41.41
N GLY A 55 -1.32 10.49 41.30
CA GLY A 55 -2.17 11.59 41.75
C GLY A 55 -1.75 12.93 41.11
N ASP A 56 -1.53 13.95 41.94
CA ASP A 56 -1.12 15.29 41.51
C ASP A 56 0.29 15.32 40.86
N ALA A 57 1.12 14.30 41.09
CA ALA A 57 2.42 14.17 40.42
C ALA A 57 2.27 13.69 38.96
N PHE A 58 1.09 13.20 38.56
CA PHE A 58 0.82 12.84 37.18
C PHE A 58 0.71 14.10 36.32
N LYS A 59 1.79 14.42 35.60
CA LYS A 59 1.76 15.43 34.55
C LYS A 59 1.20 14.80 33.28
N ALA A 60 -0.09 15.02 33.03
CA ALA A 60 -0.65 14.75 31.71
C ALA A 60 0.16 15.52 30.67
N GLN A 61 0.45 14.90 29.53
CA GLN A 61 1.16 15.57 28.45
C GLN A 61 0.32 16.74 27.94
N THR A 62 0.71 17.96 28.27
CA THR A 62 0.07 19.21 27.84
C THR A 62 0.81 19.74 26.62
N GLY A 63 0.41 19.31 25.43
CA GLY A 63 0.99 19.75 24.17
C GLY A 63 0.91 18.68 23.08
N PRO A 64 1.12 19.05 21.80
CA PRO A 64 1.13 18.08 20.71
C PRO A 64 2.27 17.08 20.93
N LYS A 65 1.93 15.79 20.87
CA LYS A 65 2.89 14.71 21.08
C LYS A 65 3.99 14.79 20.00
N PRO A 66 5.29 14.85 20.37
CA PRO A 66 6.35 14.85 19.39
C PRO A 66 6.36 13.52 18.61
N MET A 67 6.86 13.55 17.38
CA MET A 67 6.97 12.35 16.54
C MET A 67 7.78 11.24 17.22
N CYS A 68 8.85 11.62 17.92
CA CYS A 68 9.73 10.72 18.66
C CYS A 68 10.59 11.53 19.65
N LYS A 69 11.49 10.86 20.38
CA LYS A 69 12.40 11.48 21.35
C LYS A 69 13.50 12.36 20.73
N CYS A 70 13.69 12.30 19.41
CA CYS A 70 14.71 13.07 18.71
C CYS A 70 14.28 14.52 18.38
N THR A 71 13.03 14.89 18.67
CA THR A 71 12.45 16.19 18.30
C THR A 71 11.36 16.59 19.29
N GLU A 72 11.10 17.89 19.42
CA GLU A 72 9.93 18.42 20.11
C GLU A 72 8.73 18.57 19.17
N HIS A 73 8.93 18.39 17.86
CA HIS A 73 7.95 18.65 16.84
C HIS A 73 7.01 17.45 16.62
N GLY A 74 5.71 17.74 16.51
CA GLY A 74 4.69 16.77 16.10
C GLY A 74 4.63 16.58 14.58
N HIS A 75 3.97 15.51 14.14
CA HIS A 75 3.86 15.12 12.73
C HIS A 75 3.37 16.27 11.82
N GLN A 76 2.29 16.95 12.22
CA GLN A 76 1.70 18.03 11.41
C GLN A 76 2.68 19.18 11.16
N HIS A 77 3.41 19.59 12.20
CA HIS A 77 4.36 20.70 12.08
C HIS A 77 5.53 20.35 11.17
N VAL A 78 6.02 19.11 11.25
CA VAL A 78 7.11 18.63 10.38
C VAL A 78 6.68 18.56 8.93
N ARG A 79 5.49 18.02 8.62
CA ARG A 79 4.96 17.99 7.25
C ARG A 79 4.81 19.39 6.67
N LYS A 80 4.29 20.33 7.46
CA LYS A 80 4.12 21.72 7.07
C LYS A 80 5.46 22.39 6.78
N ALA A 81 6.44 22.22 7.67
CA ALA A 81 7.79 22.76 7.50
C ALA A 81 8.49 22.22 6.25
N ILE A 82 8.32 20.92 5.94
CA ILE A 82 8.88 20.30 4.72
C ILE A 82 8.46 21.09 3.47
N VAL A 83 7.17 21.40 3.34
CA VAL A 83 6.64 22.12 2.17
C VAL A 83 6.97 23.61 2.23
N GLU A 84 6.72 24.29 3.35
CA GLU A 84 6.90 25.75 3.47
C GLU A 84 8.34 26.21 3.35
N GLN A 85 9.29 25.37 3.75
CA GLN A 85 10.72 25.68 3.70
C GLN A 85 11.44 24.95 2.55
N GLU A 86 10.69 24.30 1.66
CA GLU A 86 11.22 23.55 0.52
C GLU A 86 12.32 22.54 0.90
N LEU A 87 12.15 21.83 2.01
CA LEU A 87 13.14 20.89 2.54
C LEU A 87 13.05 19.57 1.78
N LYS A 88 14.09 19.23 1.02
CA LYS A 88 14.05 18.11 0.06
C LYS A 88 14.80 16.87 0.51
N THR A 89 15.53 16.90 1.61
CA THR A 89 16.25 15.72 2.12
C THR A 89 16.03 15.51 3.62
N ILE A 90 16.21 14.27 4.11
CA ILE A 90 16.12 13.96 5.54
C ILE A 90 17.10 14.83 6.36
N PRO A 91 18.38 14.99 5.96
CA PRO A 91 19.31 15.89 6.64
C PRO A 91 18.83 17.34 6.70
N ASP A 92 18.27 17.90 5.62
CA ASP A 92 17.78 19.27 5.61
C ASP A 92 16.65 19.46 6.62
N VAL A 93 15.71 18.50 6.67
CA VAL A 93 14.62 18.53 7.66
C VAL A 93 15.16 18.45 9.08
N MET A 94 16.07 17.52 9.35
CA MET A 94 16.67 17.37 10.67
C MET A 94 17.45 18.61 11.09
N GLN A 95 18.20 19.24 10.19
CA GLN A 95 18.97 20.45 10.47
C GLN A 95 18.05 21.65 10.71
N ALA A 96 17.11 21.92 9.80
CA ALA A 96 16.19 23.05 9.88
C ALA A 96 15.33 22.98 11.15
N MET A 97 14.89 21.78 11.50
CA MET A 97 14.04 21.52 12.66
C MET A 97 14.82 21.08 13.92
N LYS A 98 16.14 21.28 13.93
CA LYS A 98 17.03 21.09 15.08
C LYS A 98 16.85 19.73 15.79
N TRP A 99 16.85 18.64 15.01
CA TRP A 99 16.81 17.29 15.54
C TRP A 99 17.97 17.05 16.51
N THR A 100 17.66 16.47 17.68
CA THR A 100 18.68 16.24 18.73
C THR A 100 19.57 15.03 18.43
N THR A 101 19.12 14.13 17.56
CA THR A 101 19.87 12.94 17.12
C THR A 101 20.25 13.11 15.65
N PRO A 102 21.54 13.28 15.29
CA PRO A 102 21.98 13.62 13.93
C PRO A 102 21.51 12.64 12.85
N ASP A 103 21.51 11.33 13.13
CA ASP A 103 21.06 10.30 12.18
C ASP A 103 19.58 9.92 12.34
N GLY A 104 18.87 10.55 13.27
CA GLY A 104 17.54 10.15 13.70
C GLY A 104 17.48 8.76 14.34
N CYS A 105 16.26 8.25 14.53
CA CYS A 105 15.99 6.94 15.10
C CYS A 105 15.05 6.11 14.22
N SER A 106 14.78 4.87 14.64
CA SER A 106 13.87 3.94 13.96
C SER A 106 12.41 4.42 13.85
N SER A 107 12.04 5.48 14.57
CA SER A 107 10.69 6.08 14.49
C SER A 107 10.63 7.25 13.52
N CYS A 108 11.59 8.19 13.59
CA CYS A 108 11.53 9.39 12.74
C CYS A 108 12.10 9.17 11.34
N ARG A 109 13.14 8.34 11.15
CA ARG A 109 13.70 8.13 9.80
C ARG A 109 12.66 7.62 8.80
N PRO A 110 11.87 6.57 9.10
CA PRO A 110 10.85 6.12 8.16
C PRO A 110 9.74 7.16 7.94
N ALA A 111 9.38 7.92 8.97
CA ALA A 111 8.38 8.98 8.86
C ALA A 111 8.85 10.13 7.96
N LEU A 112 10.09 10.59 8.13
CA LEU A 112 10.68 11.63 7.29
C LEU A 112 10.84 11.17 5.84
N ASN A 113 11.32 9.94 5.63
CA ASN A 113 11.38 9.33 4.30
C ASN A 113 10.01 9.33 3.61
N TYR A 114 8.97 8.89 4.33
CA TYR A 114 7.60 8.89 3.82
C TYR A 114 7.05 10.30 3.53
N TYR A 115 7.30 11.27 4.40
CA TYR A 115 6.81 12.64 4.22
C TYR A 115 7.46 13.35 3.04
N LEU A 116 8.77 13.15 2.85
CA LEU A 116 9.48 13.67 1.69
C LEU A 116 9.00 13.01 0.39
N LEU A 117 8.73 11.69 0.38
CA LEU A 117 8.12 11.01 -0.77
C LEU A 117 6.74 11.56 -1.13
N CYS A 118 5.95 11.98 -0.12
CA CYS A 118 4.64 12.56 -0.37
C CYS A 118 4.74 14.02 -0.85
N ALA A 119 5.65 14.81 -0.26
CA ALA A 119 5.79 16.23 -0.59
C ALA A 119 6.50 16.46 -1.93
N TRP A 120 7.50 15.63 -2.24
CA TRP A 120 8.40 15.83 -3.38
C TRP A 120 8.52 14.54 -4.22
N PRO A 121 7.43 13.98 -4.75
CA PRO A 121 7.46 12.70 -5.44
C PRO A 121 8.37 12.67 -6.68
N ARG A 122 8.69 13.83 -7.26
CA ARG A 122 9.61 13.95 -8.41
C ARG A 122 11.05 14.27 -8.02
N GLU A 123 11.31 14.75 -6.81
CA GLU A 123 12.65 15.28 -6.45
C GLU A 123 13.29 14.48 -5.32
N TYR A 124 12.48 13.89 -4.44
CA TYR A 124 12.99 13.10 -3.33
C TYR A 124 13.26 11.66 -3.75
N GLN A 125 14.52 11.25 -3.63
CA GLN A 125 14.92 9.86 -3.77
C GLN A 125 14.62 9.10 -2.48
N ASP A 126 13.79 8.06 -2.58
CA ASP A 126 13.51 7.12 -1.49
C ASP A 126 14.81 6.60 -0.85
N ASP A 127 14.93 6.66 0.49
CA ASP A 127 16.05 6.08 1.23
C ASP A 127 15.70 4.66 1.70
N PRO A 128 16.22 3.60 1.06
CA PRO A 128 15.91 2.23 1.45
C PRO A 128 16.32 1.94 2.89
N ARG A 129 17.35 2.61 3.44
CA ARG A 129 17.81 2.36 4.82
C ARG A 129 16.80 2.85 5.85
N SER A 130 16.00 3.84 5.47
CA SER A 130 14.92 4.40 6.28
C SER A 130 13.63 3.59 6.19
N ARG A 131 13.60 2.50 5.40
CA ARG A 131 12.47 1.56 5.36
C ARG A 131 12.61 0.41 6.34
N PHE A 132 11.46 -0.16 6.72
CA PHE A 132 11.45 -1.38 7.51
C PHE A 132 12.06 -2.56 6.74
N VAL A 133 12.66 -3.51 7.44
CA VAL A 133 13.30 -4.70 6.82
C VAL A 133 12.38 -5.42 5.85
N ASN A 134 11.09 -5.49 6.17
CA ASN A 134 10.09 -6.17 5.35
C ASN A 134 9.82 -5.47 4.01
N GLU A 135 9.99 -4.15 3.97
CA GLU A 135 9.82 -3.34 2.76
C GLU A 135 11.06 -3.44 1.88
N ARG A 136 12.25 -3.40 2.49
CA ARG A 136 13.54 -3.50 1.77
C ARG A 136 13.75 -4.85 1.10
N ASN A 137 13.34 -5.93 1.78
CA ASN A 137 13.56 -7.29 1.29
C ASN A 137 12.35 -7.83 0.51
N HIS A 138 11.27 -7.04 0.40
CA HIS A 138 9.99 -7.45 -0.16
C HIS A 138 9.40 -8.73 0.46
N ALA A 139 9.86 -9.12 1.66
CA ALA A 139 9.56 -10.37 2.34
C ALA A 139 9.49 -10.14 3.85
N ASN A 140 8.76 -10.96 4.60
CA ASN A 140 8.56 -10.76 6.03
C ASN A 140 9.56 -11.57 6.88
N ILE A 141 10.33 -10.90 7.74
CA ILE A 141 11.21 -11.58 8.69
C ILE A 141 10.40 -12.36 9.74
N GLN A 142 10.82 -13.59 10.00
CA GLN A 142 10.21 -14.52 10.95
C GLN A 142 11.03 -14.60 12.24
N LYS A 143 10.47 -15.26 13.27
CA LYS A 143 11.09 -15.35 14.61
C LYS A 143 12.44 -16.05 14.62
N ASP A 144 12.65 -17.00 13.71
CA ASP A 144 13.88 -17.77 13.54
C ASP A 144 14.89 -17.10 12.59
N GLY A 145 14.59 -15.87 12.11
CA GLY A 145 15.43 -15.13 11.17
C GLY A 145 15.26 -15.53 9.69
N THR A 146 14.42 -16.53 9.40
CA THR A 146 13.96 -16.81 8.02
C THR A 146 12.96 -15.77 7.54
N TYR A 147 12.51 -15.90 6.29
CA TYR A 147 11.57 -15.00 5.66
C TYR A 147 10.33 -15.73 5.15
N SER A 148 9.24 -14.98 5.03
CA SER A 148 8.09 -15.40 4.23
C SER A 148 7.86 -14.51 3.02
N VAL A 149 7.49 -15.14 1.92
CA VAL A 149 7.28 -14.52 0.60
C VAL A 149 5.83 -14.70 0.19
N VAL A 150 5.18 -13.58 -0.14
CA VAL A 150 3.80 -13.57 -0.61
C VAL A 150 3.79 -12.94 -2.00
N PRO A 151 3.71 -13.73 -3.09
CA PRO A 151 3.51 -13.17 -4.42
C PRO A 151 2.14 -12.49 -4.54
N ARG A 152 2.05 -11.50 -5.43
CA ARG A 152 0.80 -10.81 -5.76
C ARG A 152 -0.11 -11.76 -6.54
N MET A 153 -1.39 -11.80 -6.16
CA MET A 153 -2.46 -12.45 -6.91
C MET A 153 -3.57 -11.42 -7.02
N TRP A 154 -3.69 -10.77 -8.18
CA TRP A 154 -4.55 -9.60 -8.36
C TRP A 154 -6.01 -9.97 -8.10
N GLY A 155 -6.66 -9.25 -7.17
CA GLY A 155 -8.03 -9.55 -6.74
C GLY A 155 -8.22 -10.96 -6.15
N GLY A 156 -7.13 -11.67 -5.81
CA GLY A 156 -7.15 -13.06 -5.37
C GLY A 156 -7.24 -14.10 -6.50
N VAL A 157 -7.05 -13.69 -7.76
CA VAL A 157 -7.11 -14.55 -8.94
C VAL A 157 -5.72 -15.09 -9.29
N THR A 158 -5.67 -16.33 -9.80
CA THR A 158 -4.44 -16.95 -10.28
C THR A 158 -4.68 -17.93 -11.41
N SER A 159 -3.60 -18.38 -12.05
CA SER A 159 -3.60 -19.37 -13.13
C SER A 159 -2.84 -20.65 -12.77
N ALA A 160 -3.06 -21.71 -13.54
CA ALA A 160 -2.28 -22.94 -13.41
C ALA A 160 -0.77 -22.72 -13.64
N LYS A 161 -0.39 -21.72 -14.45
CA LYS A 161 1.01 -21.34 -14.68
C LYS A 161 1.65 -20.80 -13.40
N GLU A 162 0.99 -19.84 -12.76
CA GLU A 162 1.45 -19.22 -11.51
C GLU A 162 1.45 -20.23 -10.36
N LEU A 163 0.41 -21.05 -10.24
CA LEU A 163 0.36 -22.12 -9.23
C LEU A 163 1.50 -23.12 -9.39
N ARG A 164 1.85 -23.50 -10.63
CA ARG A 164 3.04 -24.33 -10.90
C ARG A 164 4.31 -23.61 -10.50
N ALA A 165 4.49 -22.34 -10.86
CA ALA A 165 5.68 -21.58 -10.46
C ALA A 165 5.83 -21.50 -8.94
N ILE A 166 4.73 -21.32 -8.19
CA ILE A 166 4.74 -21.37 -6.72
C ILE A 166 5.15 -22.76 -6.24
N ALA A 167 4.63 -23.84 -6.83
CA ALA A 167 5.00 -25.21 -6.47
C ALA A 167 6.49 -25.48 -6.76
N ASP A 168 6.99 -25.08 -7.93
CA ASP A 168 8.39 -25.24 -8.32
C ASP A 168 9.33 -24.49 -7.36
N VAL A 169 8.94 -23.28 -6.93
CA VAL A 169 9.65 -22.53 -5.87
C VAL A 169 9.60 -23.26 -4.53
N CYS A 170 8.46 -23.86 -4.17
CA CYS A 170 8.37 -24.66 -2.95
C CYS A 170 9.37 -25.81 -2.95
N ASP A 171 9.43 -26.57 -4.04
CA ASP A 171 10.32 -27.73 -4.16
C ASP A 171 11.79 -27.30 -4.22
N LYS A 172 12.12 -26.30 -5.05
CA LYS A 172 13.50 -25.84 -5.27
C LYS A 172 14.16 -25.26 -4.01
N PHE A 173 13.40 -24.53 -3.20
CA PHE A 173 13.90 -23.88 -1.99
C PHE A 173 13.48 -24.59 -0.71
N GLU A 174 12.95 -25.82 -0.83
CA GLU A 174 12.52 -26.67 0.28
C GLU A 174 11.58 -25.92 1.25
N VAL A 175 10.61 -25.18 0.71
CA VAL A 175 9.69 -24.34 1.50
C VAL A 175 8.84 -25.22 2.42
N PRO A 176 9.02 -25.15 3.76
CA PRO A 176 8.37 -26.08 4.70
C PRO A 176 6.86 -25.88 4.85
N MET A 177 6.34 -24.70 4.52
CA MET A 177 4.92 -24.39 4.69
C MET A 177 4.44 -23.37 3.68
N VAL A 178 3.31 -23.69 3.05
CA VAL A 178 2.50 -22.76 2.26
C VAL A 178 1.18 -22.50 2.98
N LYS A 179 0.79 -21.23 3.15
CA LYS A 179 -0.45 -20.86 3.83
C LYS A 179 -1.35 -19.99 2.96
N VAL A 180 -2.63 -20.37 2.84
CA VAL A 180 -3.66 -19.48 2.29
C VAL A 180 -3.98 -18.37 3.30
N THR A 181 -3.88 -17.12 2.84
CA THR A 181 -4.07 -15.92 3.66
C THR A 181 -5.48 -15.36 3.53
N GLY A 182 -5.92 -14.59 4.53
CA GLY A 182 -7.21 -13.88 4.48
C GLY A 182 -7.32 -12.79 3.40
N GLY A 183 -6.21 -12.47 2.71
CA GLY A 183 -6.18 -11.59 1.54
C GLY A 183 -6.15 -12.35 0.22
N GLN A 184 -6.65 -13.59 0.19
CA GLN A 184 -6.76 -14.44 -1.00
C GLN A 184 -5.42 -14.68 -1.73
N ARG A 185 -4.37 -14.96 -0.96
CA ARG A 185 -3.01 -15.21 -1.47
C ARG A 185 -2.32 -16.37 -0.78
N LEU A 186 -1.24 -16.87 -1.37
CA LEU A 186 -0.36 -17.87 -0.78
C LEU A 186 0.87 -17.21 -0.13
N ASP A 187 1.21 -17.64 1.08
CA ASP A 187 2.38 -17.20 1.85
C ASP A 187 3.34 -18.38 2.04
N LEU A 188 4.58 -18.21 1.60
CA LEU A 188 5.65 -19.19 1.55
C LEU A 188 6.60 -18.95 2.72
N PHE A 189 6.63 -19.81 3.74
CA PHE A 189 7.40 -19.59 4.97
C PHE A 189 8.71 -20.37 4.98
N GLY A 190 9.72 -19.87 5.70
CA GLY A 190 10.97 -20.60 5.97
C GLY A 190 12.10 -20.32 4.98
N ILE A 191 11.96 -19.31 4.12
CA ILE A 191 12.94 -18.99 3.09
C ILE A 191 14.15 -18.29 3.71
N LYS A 192 15.37 -18.75 3.40
CA LYS A 192 16.59 -18.10 3.91
C LYS A 192 16.79 -16.75 3.22
N LYS A 193 17.37 -15.79 3.94
CA LYS A 193 17.61 -14.44 3.40
C LYS A 193 18.39 -14.44 2.08
N ALA A 194 19.41 -15.31 1.97
CA ALA A 194 20.27 -15.40 0.80
C ALA A 194 19.53 -15.90 -0.46
N ASP A 195 18.44 -16.65 -0.28
CA ASP A 195 17.67 -17.24 -1.37
C ASP A 195 16.60 -16.29 -1.91
N LEU A 196 16.27 -15.20 -1.19
CA LEU A 196 15.23 -14.24 -1.57
C LEU A 196 15.37 -13.72 -3.02
N PRO A 197 16.56 -13.31 -3.51
CA PRO A 197 16.68 -12.85 -4.89
C PRO A 197 16.33 -13.94 -5.92
N ALA A 198 16.72 -15.20 -5.66
CA ALA A 198 16.45 -16.32 -6.56
C ALA A 198 14.97 -16.73 -6.53
N VAL A 199 14.36 -16.75 -5.34
CA VAL A 199 12.90 -16.96 -5.19
C VAL A 199 12.11 -15.92 -5.98
N TRP A 200 12.46 -14.63 -5.83
CA TRP A 200 11.80 -13.57 -6.58
C TRP A 200 12.05 -13.66 -8.08
N ALA A 201 13.25 -14.05 -8.51
CA ALA A 201 13.54 -14.24 -9.94
C ALA A 201 12.62 -15.31 -10.56
N ASP A 202 12.45 -16.46 -9.90
CA ASP A 202 11.59 -17.55 -10.39
C ASP A 202 10.10 -17.14 -10.41
N LEU A 203 9.63 -16.45 -9.37
CA LEU A 203 8.25 -15.92 -9.31
C LEU A 203 8.01 -14.82 -10.37
N ASN A 204 8.96 -13.90 -10.57
CA ASN A 204 8.86 -12.83 -11.56
C ASN A 204 8.84 -13.38 -13.00
N ALA A 205 9.55 -14.47 -13.28
CA ALA A 205 9.49 -15.18 -14.57
C ALA A 205 8.09 -15.77 -14.84
N ALA A 206 7.30 -16.04 -13.80
CA ALA A 206 5.90 -16.42 -13.96
C ALA A 206 4.97 -15.21 -14.15
N GLY A 207 5.45 -13.98 -13.90
CA GLY A 207 4.66 -12.73 -13.91
C GLY A 207 4.21 -12.29 -12.50
N MET A 208 4.71 -12.92 -11.44
CA MET A 208 4.27 -12.64 -10.07
C MET A 208 5.23 -11.68 -9.36
N VAL A 209 4.76 -10.46 -9.09
CA VAL A 209 5.50 -9.45 -8.33
C VAL A 209 5.27 -9.57 -6.83
N SER A 210 5.97 -8.76 -6.02
CA SER A 210 5.76 -8.76 -4.56
C SER A 210 4.35 -8.35 -4.13
N GLY A 211 3.79 -9.15 -3.24
CA GLY A 211 2.51 -8.90 -2.57
C GLY A 211 2.55 -7.78 -1.53
N HIS A 212 3.71 -7.18 -1.22
CA HIS A 212 3.85 -6.13 -0.20
C HIS A 212 3.11 -6.45 1.11
N ALA A 213 3.03 -7.73 1.47
CA ALA A 213 2.09 -8.24 2.47
C ALA A 213 2.29 -7.64 3.88
N TYR A 214 3.47 -7.07 4.14
CA TYR A 214 3.83 -6.45 5.41
C TYR A 214 4.25 -4.98 5.30
N ALA A 215 4.23 -4.40 4.10
CA ALA A 215 4.58 -3.00 3.85
C ALA A 215 3.57 -2.03 4.47
N LYS A 216 4.01 -0.77 4.64
CA LYS A 216 3.16 0.42 4.78
C LYS A 216 2.73 0.89 3.38
N ALA A 217 1.88 0.09 2.75
CA ALA A 217 1.38 0.25 1.38
C ALA A 217 0.08 -0.54 1.23
N LEU A 218 -0.49 -0.55 0.02
CA LEU A 218 -1.56 -1.48 -0.35
C LEU A 218 -1.09 -2.93 -0.16
N ARG A 219 -1.82 -3.66 0.69
CA ARG A 219 -1.53 -5.06 0.97
C ARG A 219 -2.33 -6.01 0.10
N THR A 220 -3.62 -5.77 -0.10
CA THR A 220 -4.53 -6.67 -0.82
C THR A 220 -5.82 -5.94 -1.14
N VAL A 221 -6.41 -6.30 -2.27
CA VAL A 221 -7.83 -6.06 -2.56
C VAL A 221 -8.54 -7.40 -2.55
N LYS A 222 -9.37 -7.64 -1.53
CA LYS A 222 -10.14 -8.89 -1.41
C LYS A 222 -11.39 -8.79 -2.27
N THR A 223 -11.71 -9.80 -3.05
CA THR A 223 -12.92 -9.82 -3.89
C THR A 223 -13.80 -11.02 -3.53
N CYS A 224 -15.08 -10.96 -3.90
CA CYS A 224 -15.85 -12.19 -4.12
C CYS A 224 -15.98 -12.44 -5.62
N VAL A 225 -16.54 -13.58 -6.01
CA VAL A 225 -16.62 -14.00 -7.42
C VAL A 225 -17.63 -13.21 -8.29
N GLY A 226 -18.22 -12.15 -7.75
CA GLY A 226 -19.08 -11.20 -8.48
C GLY A 226 -20.26 -11.80 -9.23
N SER A 227 -20.83 -11.01 -10.15
CA SER A 227 -21.86 -11.43 -11.11
C SER A 227 -21.35 -12.42 -12.15
N GLU A 228 -20.03 -12.57 -12.29
CA GLU A 228 -19.40 -13.54 -13.20
C GLU A 228 -19.78 -14.99 -12.84
N TRP A 229 -19.81 -15.31 -11.53
CA TRP A 229 -20.06 -16.68 -11.05
C TRP A 229 -21.17 -16.81 -10.01
N CYS A 230 -21.40 -15.80 -9.18
CA CYS A 230 -22.37 -15.89 -8.10
C CYS A 230 -23.77 -15.53 -8.60
N ARG A 231 -24.76 -16.41 -8.34
CA ARG A 231 -26.18 -16.13 -8.64
C ARG A 231 -26.77 -14.88 -7.95
N PHE A 232 -26.08 -14.33 -6.96
CA PHE A 232 -26.48 -13.12 -6.23
C PHE A 232 -25.61 -11.90 -6.58
N GLY A 233 -24.58 -12.07 -7.41
CA GLY A 233 -23.72 -10.96 -7.79
C GLY A 233 -24.48 -9.97 -8.64
N THR A 234 -24.51 -8.70 -8.21
CA THR A 234 -25.15 -7.60 -8.92
C THR A 234 -24.21 -6.95 -9.92
N GLN A 235 -22.91 -6.93 -9.63
CA GLN A 235 -21.86 -6.38 -10.52
C GLN A 235 -20.59 -7.25 -10.47
N ASP A 236 -19.68 -7.00 -11.42
CA ASP A 236 -18.36 -7.63 -11.45
C ASP A 236 -17.45 -7.06 -10.36
N SER A 237 -17.37 -7.77 -9.24
CA SER A 237 -16.44 -7.41 -8.16
C SER A 237 -15.01 -7.86 -8.39
N THR A 238 -14.79 -8.90 -9.19
CA THR A 238 -13.45 -9.45 -9.44
C THR A 238 -12.66 -8.48 -10.30
N GLY A 239 -13.23 -8.08 -11.45
CA GLY A 239 -12.62 -7.13 -12.38
C GLY A 239 -12.38 -5.76 -11.74
N LEU A 240 -13.39 -5.21 -11.03
CA LEU A 240 -13.22 -3.96 -10.30
C LEU A 240 -12.13 -4.06 -9.21
N GLY A 241 -12.10 -5.16 -8.45
CA GLY A 241 -11.09 -5.37 -7.43
C GLY A 241 -9.66 -5.43 -8.00
N ILE A 242 -9.48 -6.07 -9.15
CA ILE A 242 -8.20 -6.10 -9.86
C ILE A 242 -7.78 -4.69 -10.28
N LYS A 243 -8.69 -3.91 -10.89
CA LYS A 243 -8.41 -2.54 -11.33
C LYS A 243 -8.04 -1.64 -10.16
N LEU A 244 -8.78 -1.68 -9.04
CA LEU A 244 -8.42 -0.93 -7.83
C LEU A 244 -7.06 -1.35 -7.26
N GLU A 245 -6.75 -2.65 -7.31
CA GLU A 245 -5.45 -3.14 -6.87
C GLU A 245 -4.34 -2.60 -7.76
N GLN A 246 -4.48 -2.66 -9.08
CA GLN A 246 -3.50 -2.14 -10.04
C GLN A 246 -3.34 -0.63 -9.94
N ASP A 247 -4.44 0.12 -9.80
CA ASP A 247 -4.43 1.58 -9.68
C ASP A 247 -3.63 2.05 -8.47
N THR A 248 -3.70 1.30 -7.37
CA THR A 248 -3.14 1.73 -6.07
C THR A 248 -1.91 0.95 -5.62
N TRP A 249 -1.51 -0.06 -6.40
CA TRP A 249 -0.32 -0.84 -6.12
C TRP A 249 0.96 -0.03 -6.37
N GLY A 250 2.00 -0.30 -5.58
CA GLY A 250 3.26 0.43 -5.63
C GLY A 250 3.27 1.75 -4.84
N SER A 251 2.10 2.27 -4.45
CA SER A 251 2.03 3.50 -3.65
C SER A 251 2.34 3.25 -2.17
N TRP A 252 3.25 4.06 -1.63
CA TRP A 252 3.53 4.10 -0.19
C TRP A 252 2.46 4.85 0.56
N MET A 253 2.12 4.35 1.75
CA MET A 253 1.03 4.85 2.58
C MET A 253 1.50 5.04 4.02
N PRO A 254 0.81 5.87 4.83
CA PRO A 254 1.19 6.09 6.23
C PRO A 254 1.22 4.79 7.02
N HIS A 255 0.30 3.87 6.73
CA HIS A 255 0.29 2.53 7.28
C HIS A 255 -0.19 1.48 6.25
N LYS A 256 -0.20 0.19 6.64
CA LYS A 256 -0.90 -0.89 5.93
C LYS A 256 -2.31 -0.46 5.52
N PHE A 257 -2.65 -0.74 4.27
CA PHE A 257 -3.93 -0.42 3.67
C PHE A 257 -4.48 -1.65 2.96
N LYS A 258 -5.79 -1.85 3.06
CA LYS A 258 -6.51 -2.96 2.45
C LYS A 258 -7.76 -2.41 1.80
N MET A 259 -8.11 -2.99 0.66
CA MET A 259 -9.39 -2.74 0.04
C MET A 259 -10.18 -4.03 -0.09
N ALA A 260 -11.46 -3.91 -0.39
CA ALA A 260 -12.23 -5.06 -0.86
C ALA A 260 -13.40 -4.61 -1.72
N VAL A 261 -13.80 -5.49 -2.64
CA VAL A 261 -14.95 -5.30 -3.52
C VAL A 261 -15.88 -6.50 -3.35
N SER A 262 -17.08 -6.24 -2.84
CA SER A 262 -18.14 -7.22 -2.71
C SER A 262 -19.17 -7.00 -3.82
N GLY A 263 -19.39 -8.01 -4.66
CA GLY A 263 -20.31 -7.93 -5.80
C GLY A 263 -21.79 -7.86 -5.46
N CYS A 264 -22.17 -7.83 -4.17
CA CYS A 264 -23.54 -7.62 -3.71
C CYS A 264 -23.54 -7.23 -2.20
N PRO A 265 -24.68 -6.79 -1.64
CA PRO A 265 -24.81 -6.43 -0.22
C PRO A 265 -24.53 -7.53 0.80
N ARG A 266 -24.45 -8.81 0.37
CA ARG A 266 -24.06 -9.93 1.26
C ARG A 266 -22.61 -9.82 1.76
N ASN A 267 -21.80 -8.97 1.11
CA ASN A 267 -20.51 -8.54 1.61
C ASN A 267 -19.48 -9.68 1.86
N CYS A 268 -19.44 -10.69 0.98
CA CYS A 268 -18.52 -11.84 1.13
C CYS A 268 -17.02 -11.47 1.14
N ALA A 269 -16.66 -10.31 0.57
CA ALA A 269 -15.28 -9.79 0.62
C ALA A 269 -14.98 -8.99 1.91
N GLU A 270 -15.96 -8.82 2.80
CA GLU A 270 -15.85 -8.08 4.06
C GLU A 270 -15.39 -6.63 3.84
N ALA A 271 -15.97 -5.94 2.85
CA ALA A 271 -15.65 -4.57 2.48
C ALA A 271 -15.82 -3.58 3.63
N THR A 272 -16.80 -3.81 4.51
CA THR A 272 -17.13 -2.94 5.66
C THR A 272 -16.14 -2.96 6.82
N ILE A 273 -15.01 -3.65 6.68
CA ILE A 273 -13.91 -3.67 7.66
C ILE A 273 -12.54 -3.40 7.02
N LYS A 274 -12.53 -2.94 5.77
CA LYS A 274 -11.31 -2.55 5.04
C LYS A 274 -11.11 -1.04 5.10
N ASP A 275 -9.89 -0.60 4.82
CA ASP A 275 -9.54 0.82 4.87
C ASP A 275 -10.34 1.60 3.79
N PHE A 276 -10.59 0.99 2.63
CA PHE A 276 -11.56 1.41 1.60
C PHE A 276 -12.34 0.19 1.07
N GLY A 277 -13.66 0.22 1.09
CA GLY A 277 -14.52 -0.88 0.68
C GLY A 277 -15.51 -0.46 -0.42
N VAL A 278 -15.79 -1.38 -1.34
CA VAL A 278 -16.84 -1.22 -2.35
C VAL A 278 -17.87 -2.33 -2.18
N ILE A 279 -19.13 -1.96 -2.09
CA ILE A 279 -20.26 -2.89 -2.12
C ILE A 279 -21.09 -2.56 -3.34
N CYS A 280 -21.12 -3.50 -4.29
CA CYS A 280 -21.93 -3.37 -5.48
C CYS A 280 -23.42 -3.55 -5.15
N VAL A 281 -24.25 -2.78 -5.83
CA VAL A 281 -25.71 -2.85 -5.81
C VAL A 281 -26.22 -2.73 -7.25
N ASP A 282 -27.49 -3.02 -7.50
CA ASP A 282 -28.07 -2.92 -8.85
C ASP A 282 -27.96 -1.48 -9.40
N SER A 283 -28.02 -0.47 -8.53
CA SER A 283 -27.96 0.94 -8.89
C SER A 283 -26.53 1.52 -8.97
N GLY A 284 -25.48 0.70 -8.86
CA GLY A 284 -24.09 1.16 -8.87
C GLY A 284 -23.25 0.62 -7.71
N TYR A 285 -22.52 1.50 -7.03
CA TYR A 285 -21.48 1.12 -6.06
C TYR A 285 -21.56 1.97 -4.80
N GLU A 286 -21.66 1.33 -3.63
CA GLU A 286 -21.50 2.00 -2.33
C GLU A 286 -20.03 2.01 -1.93
N LEU A 287 -19.51 3.19 -1.63
CA LEU A 287 -18.13 3.41 -1.21
C LEU A 287 -18.08 3.57 0.31
N HIS A 288 -17.20 2.82 0.96
CA HIS A 288 -17.08 2.70 2.41
C HIS A 288 -15.64 2.99 2.84
N VAL A 289 -15.42 3.71 3.95
CA VAL A 289 -14.08 4.13 4.38
C VAL A 289 -13.84 3.94 5.87
N GLY A 290 -12.57 3.79 6.26
CA GLY A 290 -12.16 3.81 7.67
C GLY A 290 -12.38 2.50 8.42
N GLY A 291 -12.56 1.37 7.74
CA GLY A 291 -12.70 0.08 8.41
C GLY A 291 -11.38 -0.41 9.02
N ASN A 292 -11.47 -1.15 10.11
CA ASN A 292 -10.32 -1.78 10.74
C ASN A 292 -10.66 -3.14 11.36
N ALA A 293 -10.15 -4.21 10.74
CA ALA A 293 -10.10 -5.55 11.35
C ALA A 293 -8.72 -5.80 11.97
N GLY A 294 -8.57 -5.40 13.23
CA GLY A 294 -7.36 -5.57 14.02
C GLY A 294 -7.66 -5.67 15.52
N ILE A 295 -6.77 -5.12 16.34
CA ILE A 295 -6.90 -5.13 17.81
C ILE A 295 -8.21 -4.44 18.26
N HIS A 296 -8.53 -3.32 17.61
CA HIS A 296 -9.81 -2.63 17.77
C HIS A 296 -10.62 -2.81 16.48
N LEU A 297 -11.76 -3.49 16.59
CA LEU A 297 -12.69 -3.60 15.47
C LEU A 297 -13.37 -2.25 15.26
N ARG A 298 -13.30 -1.72 14.03
CA ARG A 298 -14.06 -0.55 13.58
C ARG A 298 -14.75 -0.87 12.25
N GLY A 299 -16.06 -0.70 12.20
CA GLY A 299 -16.80 -0.75 10.94
C GLY A 299 -16.45 0.46 10.06
N THR A 300 -16.67 0.35 8.76
CA THR A 300 -16.56 1.48 7.85
C THR A 300 -17.71 2.48 8.04
N ASP A 301 -17.45 3.72 7.66
CA ASP A 301 -18.47 4.72 7.39
C ASP A 301 -18.85 4.68 5.91
N LEU A 302 -20.14 4.91 5.59
CA LEU A 302 -20.56 5.12 4.21
C LEU A 302 -20.04 6.48 3.74
N LEU A 303 -19.19 6.46 2.70
CA LEU A 303 -18.71 7.67 2.04
C LEU A 303 -19.81 8.22 1.14
N CYS A 304 -20.13 7.52 0.05
CA CYS A 304 -21.17 7.90 -0.92
C CYS A 304 -21.61 6.71 -1.77
N LYS A 305 -22.53 6.95 -2.70
CA LYS A 305 -22.89 6.02 -3.79
C LYS A 305 -22.50 6.65 -5.12
N VAL A 306 -21.96 5.84 -6.02
CA VAL A 306 -21.59 6.25 -7.38
C VAL A 306 -22.25 5.32 -8.40
N ALA A 307 -22.51 5.82 -9.60
CA ALA A 307 -23.23 5.06 -10.62
C ALA A 307 -22.30 4.11 -11.39
N THR A 308 -21.04 4.53 -11.58
CA THR A 308 -20.11 3.85 -12.47
C THR A 308 -18.89 3.29 -11.76
N GLU A 309 -18.29 2.28 -12.38
CA GLU A 309 -17.02 1.70 -11.95
C GLU A 309 -15.90 2.75 -11.94
N GLN A 310 -15.87 3.62 -12.96
CA GLN A 310 -14.84 4.64 -13.11
C GLN A 310 -14.90 5.67 -11.97
N GLU A 311 -16.08 6.09 -11.55
CA GLU A 311 -16.24 6.97 -10.38
C GLU A 311 -15.71 6.29 -9.11
N ALA A 312 -15.99 5.00 -8.91
CA ALA A 312 -15.48 4.26 -7.74
C ALA A 312 -13.94 4.26 -7.70
N ARG A 313 -13.30 4.07 -8.85
CA ARG A 313 -11.85 4.14 -9.01
C ARG A 313 -11.33 5.55 -8.71
N ASP A 314 -11.97 6.58 -9.25
CA ASP A 314 -11.56 7.98 -9.06
C ASP A 314 -11.63 8.40 -7.58
N TYR A 315 -12.73 8.06 -6.90
CA TYR A 315 -12.85 8.27 -5.46
C TYR A 315 -11.80 7.50 -4.67
N SER A 316 -11.45 6.28 -5.09
CA SER A 316 -10.44 5.48 -4.39
C SER A 316 -9.06 6.14 -4.44
N MET A 317 -8.63 6.61 -5.61
CA MET A 317 -7.33 7.27 -5.78
C MET A 317 -7.28 8.60 -5.02
N ALA A 318 -8.35 9.40 -5.10
CA ALA A 318 -8.45 10.66 -4.37
C ALA A 318 -8.45 10.44 -2.84
N PHE A 319 -9.20 9.45 -2.35
CA PHE A 319 -9.21 9.09 -0.93
C PHE A 319 -7.82 8.63 -0.45
N VAL A 320 -7.15 7.78 -1.24
CA VAL A 320 -5.79 7.33 -0.91
C VAL A 320 -4.84 8.52 -0.85
N GLN A 321 -4.90 9.47 -1.79
CA GLN A 321 -4.03 10.64 -1.75
C GLN A 321 -4.31 11.54 -0.57
N LEU A 322 -5.58 11.81 -0.27
CA LEU A 322 -5.95 12.60 0.91
C LEU A 322 -5.43 11.96 2.19
N TYR A 323 -5.58 10.64 2.33
CA TYR A 323 -5.01 9.89 3.45
C TYR A 323 -3.47 9.98 3.47
N ARG A 324 -2.81 9.91 2.31
CA ARG A 324 -1.34 10.02 2.22
C ARG A 324 -0.83 11.39 2.66
N GLU A 325 -1.54 12.44 2.28
CA GLU A 325 -1.20 13.85 2.54
C GLU A 325 -1.54 14.31 3.95
N ASP A 326 -2.64 13.83 4.54
CA ASP A 326 -3.09 14.29 5.87
C ASP A 326 -2.61 13.38 7.03
N ALA A 327 -2.69 12.07 6.87
CA ALA A 327 -2.48 11.18 8.01
C ALA A 327 -1.03 11.15 8.49
N TRP A 328 -0.86 10.88 9.78
CA TRP A 328 0.45 10.76 10.38
C TRP A 328 1.08 9.41 10.02
N TYR A 329 2.42 9.35 9.91
CA TYR A 329 3.08 8.09 9.60
C TYR A 329 2.80 7.09 10.73
N LEU A 330 2.45 5.86 10.34
CA LEU A 330 1.88 4.79 11.18
C LEU A 330 0.46 5.01 11.72
N GLU A 331 -0.26 6.04 11.30
CA GLU A 331 -1.68 6.21 11.58
C GLU A 331 -2.51 5.38 10.60
N ARG A 332 -3.42 4.53 11.10
CA ARG A 332 -4.39 3.78 10.26
C ARG A 332 -5.51 4.72 9.80
N THR A 333 -6.19 4.40 8.70
CA THR A 333 -7.34 5.19 8.21
C THR A 333 -8.46 5.33 9.25
N ALA A 334 -8.71 4.30 10.05
CA ALA A 334 -9.70 4.31 11.13
C ALA A 334 -9.45 5.43 12.19
N PRO A 335 -8.33 5.42 12.94
CA PRO A 335 -7.93 6.52 13.81
C PRO A 335 -7.80 7.87 13.10
N TRP A 336 -7.35 7.88 11.84
CA TRP A 336 -7.25 9.10 11.05
C TRP A 336 -8.63 9.75 10.88
N ILE A 337 -9.63 8.99 10.42
CA ILE A 337 -11.01 9.48 10.28
C ILE A 337 -11.61 9.87 11.62
N GLU A 338 -11.30 9.15 12.71
CA GLU A 338 -11.71 9.56 14.07
C GLU A 338 -11.09 10.89 14.48
N ARG A 339 -9.85 11.17 14.06
CA ARG A 339 -9.15 12.42 14.35
C ARG A 339 -9.66 13.60 13.53
N VAL A 340 -9.84 13.44 12.21
CA VAL A 340 -10.23 14.54 11.31
C VAL A 340 -11.74 14.69 11.14
N GLY A 341 -12.50 13.65 11.46
CA GLY A 341 -13.93 13.55 11.20
C GLY A 341 -14.25 13.11 9.77
N LEU A 342 -15.31 12.31 9.61
CA LEU A 342 -15.80 11.88 8.30
C LEU A 342 -16.20 13.07 7.41
N GLU A 343 -16.75 14.13 8.02
CA GLU A 343 -17.17 15.32 7.29
C GLU A 343 -16.01 16.04 6.61
N PHE A 344 -14.83 16.11 7.24
CA PHE A 344 -13.62 16.62 6.58
C PHE A 344 -13.30 15.83 5.30
N VAL A 345 -13.32 14.50 5.38
CA VAL A 345 -13.07 13.63 4.22
C VAL A 345 -14.11 13.84 3.13
N LYS A 346 -15.39 13.95 3.48
CA LYS A 346 -16.47 14.23 2.53
C LYS A 346 -16.33 15.58 1.87
N THR A 347 -16.03 16.64 2.63
CA THR A 347 -15.81 17.99 2.08
C THR A 347 -14.72 17.97 1.01
N GLN A 348 -13.59 17.31 1.27
CA GLN A 348 -12.49 17.24 0.32
C GLN A 348 -12.83 16.39 -0.93
N LEU A 349 -13.52 15.26 -0.75
CA LEU A 349 -13.79 14.33 -1.86
C LEU A 349 -15.04 14.66 -2.67
N PHE A 350 -15.99 15.40 -2.12
CA PHE A 350 -17.22 15.77 -2.84
C PHE A 350 -17.05 17.03 -3.68
N ASP A 351 -16.11 17.89 -3.31
CA ASP A 351 -15.63 18.92 -4.20
C ASP A 351 -14.92 18.29 -5.41
N GLU A 352 -15.43 18.57 -6.61
CA GLU A 352 -14.97 17.92 -7.84
C GLU A 352 -13.55 18.34 -8.23
N GLU A 353 -13.23 19.62 -8.09
CA GLU A 353 -11.91 20.16 -8.39
C GLU A 353 -10.86 19.56 -7.45
N THR A 354 -11.13 19.58 -6.15
CA THR A 354 -10.25 18.98 -5.12
C THR A 354 -10.08 17.48 -5.35
N ARG A 355 -11.16 16.74 -5.65
CA ARG A 355 -11.08 15.30 -5.94
C ARG A 355 -10.23 15.02 -7.17
N HIS A 356 -10.39 15.80 -8.24
CA HIS A 356 -9.61 15.66 -9.46
C HIS A 356 -8.13 15.95 -9.21
N ASP A 357 -7.81 17.00 -8.48
CA ASP A 357 -6.45 17.40 -8.11
C ASP A 357 -5.76 16.37 -7.20
N LEU A 358 -6.48 15.83 -6.20
CA LEU A 358 -6.01 14.71 -5.38
C LEU A 358 -5.69 13.47 -6.24
N LYS A 359 -6.57 13.10 -7.18
CA LYS A 359 -6.32 12.00 -8.11
C LYS A 359 -5.11 12.30 -8.99
N ALA A 360 -4.96 13.51 -9.51
CA ALA A 360 -3.83 13.89 -10.34
C ALA A 360 -2.49 13.76 -9.58
N ARG A 361 -2.42 14.27 -8.33
CA ARG A 361 -1.24 14.09 -7.47
C ARG A 361 -0.99 12.64 -7.06
N PHE A 362 -2.05 11.85 -6.87
CA PHE A 362 -1.89 10.41 -6.66
C PHE A 362 -1.18 9.76 -7.84
N LEU A 363 -1.69 10.03 -9.03
CA LEU A 363 -1.21 9.50 -10.30
C LEU A 363 0.22 9.98 -10.62
N GLU A 364 0.58 11.19 -10.21
CA GLU A 364 1.93 11.74 -10.32
C GLU A 364 2.91 11.09 -9.32
N SER A 365 2.47 10.88 -8.09
CA SER A 365 3.32 10.35 -7.01
C SER A 365 3.44 8.83 -6.98
N ALA A 366 2.62 8.13 -7.77
CA ALA A 366 2.92 6.79 -8.22
C ALA A 366 4.10 6.89 -9.21
N ILE A 367 5.32 6.98 -8.67
CA ILE A 367 6.56 7.17 -9.43
C ILE A 367 6.69 6.06 -10.48
N ASP A 368 6.66 6.52 -11.73
CA ASP A 368 7.16 5.89 -12.94
C ASP A 368 6.45 4.58 -13.35
N VAL A 369 6.57 4.24 -14.62
CA VAL A 369 5.97 3.03 -15.18
C VAL A 369 6.32 1.84 -14.28
N PRO A 370 5.34 1.07 -13.78
CA PRO A 370 5.63 -0.01 -12.84
C PRO A 370 6.56 -1.04 -13.49
N TYR A 371 7.50 -1.61 -12.71
CA TYR A 371 8.28 -2.75 -13.17
C TYR A 371 7.34 -3.87 -13.64
N GLN A 372 7.59 -4.38 -14.84
CA GLN A 372 6.71 -5.34 -15.51
C GLN A 372 5.27 -4.84 -15.65
N GLY A 373 5.09 -3.55 -15.85
CA GLY A 373 3.79 -2.98 -16.12
C GLY A 373 3.88 -1.79 -17.06
N ALA A 374 2.76 -1.10 -17.17
CA ALA A 374 2.60 -0.01 -18.11
C ALA A 374 1.99 1.23 -17.45
N ARG A 375 2.18 2.36 -18.12
CA ARG A 375 1.45 3.59 -17.89
C ARG A 375 0.86 4.06 -19.20
N ARG A 376 -0.45 4.28 -19.21
CA ARG A 376 -1.14 4.92 -20.32
C ARG A 376 -0.93 6.44 -20.26
N VAL A 377 -0.66 7.03 -21.42
CA VAL A 377 -0.55 8.46 -21.67
C VAL A 377 -1.48 8.81 -22.83
N ASP A 378 -2.50 9.63 -22.60
CA ASP A 378 -3.38 10.10 -23.67
C ASP A 378 -2.74 11.30 -24.39
N THR A 379 -2.70 11.23 -25.72
CA THR A 379 -2.13 12.29 -26.59
C THR A 379 -3.06 12.58 -27.76
N ASP A 380 -2.79 13.67 -28.49
CA ASP A 380 -3.54 14.02 -29.71
C ASP A 380 -3.44 12.96 -30.83
N LEU A 381 -2.41 12.09 -30.78
CA LEU A 381 -2.21 10.97 -31.71
C LEU A 381 -2.90 9.68 -31.27
N GLY A 382 -3.55 9.70 -30.10
CA GLY A 382 -4.16 8.55 -29.45
C GLY A 382 -3.48 8.17 -28.13
N ALA A 383 -4.01 7.15 -27.48
CA ALA A 383 -3.45 6.61 -26.24
C ALA A 383 -2.15 5.85 -26.52
N ILE A 384 -1.11 6.15 -25.73
CA ILE A 384 0.21 5.51 -25.77
C ILE A 384 0.39 4.74 -24.47
N ALA A 385 0.84 3.49 -24.56
CA ALA A 385 1.21 2.67 -23.41
C ALA A 385 2.73 2.66 -23.29
N VAL A 386 3.25 3.23 -22.20
CA VAL A 386 4.67 3.19 -21.84
C VAL A 386 4.89 2.03 -20.89
N PHE A 387 5.77 1.10 -21.21
CA PHE A 387 6.07 -0.11 -20.47
C PHE A 387 7.45 -0.02 -19.83
N ARG A 388 7.61 -0.66 -18.66
CA ARG A 388 8.90 -0.84 -18.00
C ARG A 388 9.12 -2.31 -17.76
N THR A 389 10.23 -2.83 -18.27
CA THR A 389 10.59 -4.25 -18.09
C THR A 389 11.15 -4.50 -16.70
N VAL A 390 11.33 -5.78 -16.36
CA VAL A 390 12.03 -6.18 -15.12
C VAL A 390 13.47 -5.67 -15.08
N ASP A 391 14.10 -5.50 -16.24
CA ASP A 391 15.48 -5.03 -16.40
C ASP A 391 15.60 -3.49 -16.40
N ASN A 392 14.53 -2.79 -16.00
CA ASN A 392 14.47 -1.32 -15.97
C ASN A 392 14.60 -0.66 -17.35
N GLU A 393 14.20 -1.36 -18.42
CA GLU A 393 14.14 -0.80 -19.77
C GLU A 393 12.74 -0.26 -20.05
N TYR A 394 12.66 0.82 -20.81
CA TYR A 394 11.40 1.46 -21.15
C TYR A 394 11.09 1.30 -22.62
N TYR A 395 9.83 1.00 -22.91
CA TYR A 395 9.29 0.89 -24.26
C TYR A 395 7.98 1.64 -24.35
N ALA A 396 7.59 2.10 -25.53
CA ALA A 396 6.28 2.69 -25.74
C ALA A 396 5.66 2.16 -27.02
N VAL A 397 4.37 1.84 -26.99
CA VAL A 397 3.57 1.46 -28.16
C VAL A 397 2.22 2.17 -28.11
N MET A 398 1.50 2.22 -29.23
CA MET A 398 0.11 2.62 -29.22
C MET A 398 -0.69 1.67 -28.31
N ASP A 399 -1.55 2.23 -27.47
CA ASP A 399 -2.33 1.49 -26.47
C ASP A 399 -3.53 0.76 -27.09
N LYS A 400 -3.26 -0.02 -28.12
CA LYS A 400 -4.28 -0.67 -28.94
C LYS A 400 -3.74 -1.94 -29.58
N CYS A 401 -4.30 -3.07 -29.20
CA CYS A 401 -3.99 -4.36 -29.79
C CYS A 401 -4.50 -4.41 -31.24
N PRO A 402 -3.65 -4.78 -32.24
CA PRO A 402 -4.04 -4.82 -33.65
C PRO A 402 -5.11 -5.88 -33.97
N HIS A 403 -5.39 -6.83 -33.07
CA HIS A 403 -6.41 -7.84 -33.25
C HIS A 403 -7.84 -7.26 -33.15
N LYS A 404 -8.23 -6.74 -31.97
CA LYS A 404 -9.58 -6.20 -31.70
C LYS A 404 -9.58 -4.93 -30.87
N GLY A 405 -8.46 -4.22 -30.85
CA GLY A 405 -8.34 -2.91 -30.20
C GLY A 405 -8.27 -2.93 -28.67
N GLY A 406 -7.94 -4.07 -28.05
CA GLY A 406 -7.77 -4.14 -26.59
C GLY A 406 -6.66 -3.22 -26.07
N PRO A 407 -6.81 -2.64 -24.87
CA PRO A 407 -5.81 -1.75 -24.28
C PRO A 407 -4.57 -2.56 -23.87
N LEU A 408 -3.42 -2.28 -24.49
CA LEU A 408 -2.17 -2.99 -24.21
C LEU A 408 -1.57 -2.56 -22.86
N SER A 409 -1.85 -1.35 -22.39
CA SER A 409 -1.44 -0.81 -21.08
C SER A 409 -1.98 -1.63 -19.91
N GLU A 410 -3.10 -2.33 -20.11
CA GLU A 410 -3.71 -3.23 -19.14
C GLU A 410 -3.20 -4.69 -19.28
N GLY A 411 -2.29 -4.92 -20.22
CA GLY A 411 -1.72 -6.24 -20.49
C GLY A 411 -0.61 -6.66 -19.53
N ILE A 412 -0.19 -7.93 -19.64
CA ILE A 412 0.86 -8.52 -18.79
C ILE A 412 2.22 -8.39 -19.48
N VAL A 413 3.17 -7.71 -18.84
CA VAL A 413 4.55 -7.56 -19.34
C VAL A 413 5.42 -8.73 -18.87
N HIS A 414 6.12 -9.38 -19.80
CA HIS A 414 7.08 -10.43 -19.48
C HIS A 414 8.34 -10.30 -20.36
N GLY A 415 9.49 -10.09 -19.73
CA GLY A 415 10.73 -9.72 -20.43
C GLY A 415 10.50 -8.45 -21.25
N ARG A 416 10.76 -8.53 -22.57
CA ARG A 416 10.51 -7.46 -23.55
C ARG A 416 9.22 -7.67 -24.36
N HIS A 417 8.21 -8.30 -23.77
CA HIS A 417 6.95 -8.61 -24.44
C HIS A 417 5.73 -8.20 -23.61
N ILE A 418 4.62 -7.96 -24.29
CA ILE A 418 3.31 -7.64 -23.70
C ILE A 418 2.23 -8.59 -24.22
N ALA A 419 1.49 -9.23 -23.31
CA ALA A 419 0.31 -10.01 -23.64
C ALA A 419 -0.95 -9.14 -23.49
N CYS A 420 -1.72 -9.03 -24.58
CA CYS A 420 -2.97 -8.28 -24.61
C CYS A 420 -3.98 -8.87 -23.60
N PRO A 421 -4.62 -8.04 -22.75
CA PRO A 421 -5.47 -8.52 -21.67
C PRO A 421 -6.76 -9.18 -22.15
N LEU A 422 -7.23 -8.88 -23.37
CA LEU A 422 -8.50 -9.40 -23.86
C LEU A 422 -8.42 -10.80 -24.48
N HIS A 423 -7.34 -11.07 -25.23
CA HIS A 423 -7.25 -12.29 -26.05
C HIS A 423 -5.86 -12.94 -25.98
N ASN A 424 -5.00 -12.46 -25.09
CA ASN A 424 -3.68 -13.02 -24.79
C ASN A 424 -2.71 -13.06 -25.99
N TRP A 425 -2.94 -12.25 -27.04
CA TRP A 425 -1.96 -12.06 -28.11
C TRP A 425 -0.70 -11.40 -27.54
N SER A 426 0.45 -11.98 -27.85
CA SER A 426 1.73 -11.49 -27.35
C SER A 426 2.44 -10.63 -28.40
N PHE A 427 3.00 -9.50 -27.99
CA PHE A 427 3.72 -8.57 -28.84
C PHE A 427 5.11 -8.28 -28.28
N SER A 428 6.08 -8.06 -29.15
CA SER A 428 7.39 -7.50 -28.79
C SER A 428 7.24 -6.02 -28.44
N LEU A 429 7.76 -5.60 -27.29
CA LEU A 429 7.82 -4.19 -26.92
C LEU A 429 8.84 -3.40 -27.74
N GLN A 430 9.83 -4.09 -28.32
CA GLN A 430 10.88 -3.47 -29.12
C GLN A 430 10.44 -3.22 -30.57
N SER A 431 9.74 -4.16 -31.19
CA SER A 431 9.32 -4.06 -32.61
C SER A 431 7.82 -3.82 -32.78
N GLY A 432 7.01 -4.04 -31.75
CA GLY A 432 5.55 -4.00 -31.83
C GLY A 432 4.92 -5.23 -32.49
N GLU A 433 5.72 -6.10 -33.11
CA GLU A 433 5.23 -7.26 -33.84
C GLU A 433 4.66 -8.33 -32.91
N ALA A 434 3.60 -9.01 -33.36
CA ALA A 434 3.10 -10.19 -32.69
C ALA A 434 4.17 -11.30 -32.68
N VAL A 435 4.28 -12.03 -31.57
CA VAL A 435 5.32 -13.06 -31.34
C VAL A 435 4.74 -14.39 -30.90
N GLY A 436 5.59 -15.43 -30.85
CA GLY A 436 5.20 -16.76 -30.38
C GLY A 436 4.13 -17.38 -31.29
N ALA A 437 3.03 -17.85 -30.70
CA ALA A 437 1.91 -18.44 -31.44
C ALA A 437 1.17 -17.42 -32.33
N ASP A 438 1.43 -16.13 -32.16
CA ASP A 438 0.81 -15.03 -32.91
C ASP A 438 1.73 -14.37 -33.93
N ALA A 439 2.94 -14.93 -34.13
CA ALA A 439 3.89 -14.43 -35.10
C ALA A 439 3.27 -14.24 -36.50
N GLY A 440 3.48 -13.06 -37.09
CA GLY A 440 2.97 -12.69 -38.42
C GLY A 440 1.51 -12.26 -38.48
N LYS A 441 0.77 -12.22 -37.35
CA LYS A 441 -0.66 -11.88 -37.35
C LYS A 441 -0.97 -10.38 -37.18
N GLY A 442 0.04 -9.55 -36.93
CA GLY A 442 -0.14 -8.10 -36.81
C GLY A 442 0.99 -7.42 -36.03
N CYS A 443 0.92 -6.10 -35.94
CA CYS A 443 1.89 -5.26 -35.23
C CYS A 443 1.18 -4.06 -34.57
N THR A 444 1.55 -3.71 -33.34
CA THR A 444 1.18 -2.43 -32.72
C THR A 444 2.29 -1.41 -32.98
N PRO A 445 1.99 -0.17 -33.43
CA PRO A 445 3.04 0.81 -33.69
C PRO A 445 3.83 1.15 -32.41
N THR A 446 5.16 1.06 -32.48
CA THR A 446 6.05 1.53 -31.43
C THR A 446 6.20 3.04 -31.47
N VAL A 447 6.23 3.67 -30.30
CA VAL A 447 6.52 5.09 -30.12
C VAL A 447 7.97 5.21 -29.66
N PRO A 448 8.85 5.91 -30.39
CA PRO A 448 10.21 6.16 -29.92
C PRO A 448 10.18 6.84 -28.57
N LEU A 449 11.08 6.49 -27.66
CA LEU A 449 11.23 7.21 -26.41
C LEU A 449 12.70 7.49 -26.09
N LYS A 450 12.92 8.53 -25.29
CA LYS A 450 14.24 8.87 -24.75
C LYS A 450 14.09 9.16 -23.27
N ILE A 451 15.04 8.67 -22.48
CA ILE A 451 15.14 9.01 -21.05
C ILE A 451 16.10 10.21 -20.94
N GLU A 452 15.61 11.33 -20.41
CA GLU A 452 16.41 12.53 -20.11
C GLU A 452 16.29 12.86 -18.63
N GLY A 453 17.31 12.46 -17.85
CA GLY A 453 17.24 12.50 -16.40
C GLY A 453 16.10 11.59 -15.91
N GLU A 454 15.10 12.19 -15.28
CA GLU A 454 13.92 11.50 -14.74
C GLU A 454 12.69 11.59 -15.65
N ARG A 455 12.85 12.11 -16.87
CA ARG A 455 11.76 12.26 -17.84
C ARG A 455 11.83 11.19 -18.92
N ILE A 456 10.69 10.54 -19.19
CA ILE A 456 10.47 9.76 -20.41
C ILE A 456 9.89 10.70 -21.45
N LEU A 457 10.70 11.04 -22.45
CA LEU A 457 10.28 11.84 -23.60
C LEU A 457 9.78 10.91 -24.68
N LEU A 458 8.50 11.04 -25.04
CA LEU A 458 7.91 10.32 -26.16
C LEU A 458 8.18 11.09 -27.45
N GLY A 459 8.76 10.40 -28.43
CA GLY A 459 9.02 10.89 -29.78
C GLY A 459 7.72 11.00 -30.55
N MET A 460 7.02 12.11 -30.37
CA MET A 460 5.89 12.49 -31.20
C MET A 460 6.43 13.13 -32.48
N ARG A 461 6.39 12.39 -33.59
CA ARG A 461 6.62 12.93 -34.94
C ARG A 461 5.38 12.72 -35.78
#